data_AF-A0A2E7AUZ1-F1
#
_entry.id   AF-A0A2E7AUZ1-F1
#
_cell.length_a   1.000
_cell.length_b   1.000
_cell.length_c   1.000
_cell.angle_alpha   90.00
_cell.angle_beta   90.00
_cell.angle_gamma   90.00
#
_symmetry.space_group_name_H-M   'P 1'
#
loop_
_entity.id
_entity.type
_entity.pdbx_description
1 polymer ?
#
loop_
_entity_poly.entity_id
_entity_poly.type
_entity_poly.pdbx_seq_one_letter_code
_entity_poly.pdbx_strand_id
1 'polypeptide(L)'
;MSGDLIDSDIRVAKTLPSKYYTDENRFRGILKSFKTSWQFVGLSNQFTSQITPVDHIGTLLDEPMVRVQNGESTQMLSNVCTHRGMILCHEQSDSKTIQCPYHGRTFNRYGTMKHMPGFKDVVDFPSEDDHLPSFDFQTWNGFEFTSLKPEVDLEDVLRPMQERIGWFFSDLNYDSERDRNWDIHANWMLYVDNYLEGFHIPYVHPELNEALDKEEYTTECFEHGVLQIGMANENDVCFKPPESSIDSGKRIAAYYWWFYPNLMINVYPWGVSVNVVVPNETDSTTVLFRSYVKHPELLQQGAGAELDKVELQDQFVVENCMKGLRSSSYKRGRYSAKHERGVHHFHRMISNPR
;
A
#
# COMPACT_ATOMS: atom_id res chain seq x y z
N MET A 1 -1.33 -23.18 28.21
CA MET A 1 -0.52 -22.58 27.14
C MET A 1 -1.35 -22.65 25.87
N SER A 2 -2.13 -21.61 25.56
CA SER A 2 -2.76 -21.55 24.24
C SER A 2 -1.65 -21.23 23.24
N GLY A 3 -1.28 -22.21 22.40
CA GLY A 3 -0.30 -21.98 21.34
C GLY A 3 -0.77 -20.92 20.36
N ASP A 4 0.18 -20.31 19.64
CA ASP A 4 -0.10 -19.32 18.60
C ASP A 4 -1.12 -19.86 17.59
N LEU A 5 -2.03 -18.99 17.10
CA LEU A 5 -3.03 -19.38 16.11
C LEU A 5 -2.40 -19.91 14.80
N ILE A 6 -1.24 -19.35 14.46
CA ILE A 6 -0.38 -19.73 13.34
C ILE A 6 0.94 -20.21 13.94
N ASP A 7 1.19 -21.52 13.84
CA ASP A 7 2.44 -22.12 14.32
C ASP A 7 3.65 -21.50 13.62
N SER A 8 4.73 -21.26 14.36
CA SER A 8 5.99 -20.75 13.81
C SER A 8 6.65 -21.70 12.81
N ASP A 9 6.41 -23.02 12.92
CA ASP A 9 6.86 -24.01 11.95
C ASP A 9 5.81 -24.20 10.85
N ILE A 10 6.08 -23.61 9.69
CA ILE A 10 5.22 -23.66 8.50
C ILE A 10 4.80 -25.10 8.11
N ARG A 11 5.62 -26.11 8.40
CA ARG A 11 5.35 -27.52 8.03
C ARG A 11 4.16 -28.12 8.78
N VAL A 12 3.85 -27.60 9.95
CA VAL A 12 2.70 -28.02 10.78
C VAL A 12 1.63 -26.95 10.91
N ALA A 13 1.94 -25.71 10.52
CA ALA A 13 1.02 -24.58 10.53
C ALA A 13 -0.18 -24.78 9.57
N LYS A 14 -1.24 -24.02 9.83
CA LYS A 14 -2.45 -23.95 9.01
C LYS A 14 -2.72 -22.48 8.64
N THR A 15 -3.39 -22.23 7.52
CA THR A 15 -3.77 -20.86 7.08
C THR A 15 -4.69 -20.18 8.09
N LEU A 16 -4.98 -18.88 7.98
CA LEU A 16 -5.97 -18.25 8.85
C LEU A 16 -7.33 -18.98 8.76
N PRO A 17 -8.06 -19.15 9.88
CA PRO A 17 -9.44 -19.61 9.84
C PRO A 17 -10.32 -18.73 8.95
N SER A 18 -11.25 -19.31 8.20
CA SER A 18 -12.09 -18.56 7.24
C SER A 18 -12.80 -17.33 7.82
N LYS A 19 -13.16 -17.37 9.11
CA LYS A 19 -13.72 -16.23 9.85
C LYS A 19 -12.84 -14.96 9.85
N TYR A 20 -11.53 -15.06 9.60
CA TYR A 20 -10.70 -13.85 9.46
C TYR A 20 -11.08 -13.03 8.23
N TYR A 21 -11.56 -13.69 7.18
CA TYR A 21 -11.94 -13.07 5.92
C TYR A 21 -13.43 -12.73 5.85
N THR A 22 -14.26 -13.34 6.70
CA THR A 22 -15.74 -13.24 6.59
C THR A 22 -16.43 -12.59 7.78
N ASP A 23 -15.75 -12.38 8.91
CA ASP A 23 -16.33 -11.75 10.11
C ASP A 23 -16.03 -10.24 10.14
N GLU A 24 -17.10 -9.45 10.16
CA GLU A 24 -17.04 -7.98 10.10
C GLU A 24 -16.36 -7.34 11.33
N ASN A 25 -16.55 -7.93 12.52
CA ASN A 25 -15.91 -7.42 13.73
C ASN A 25 -14.40 -7.65 13.70
N ARG A 26 -13.96 -8.80 13.17
CA ARG A 26 -12.53 -9.08 12.96
C ARG A 26 -11.94 -8.18 11.90
N PHE A 27 -12.64 -7.99 10.78
CA PHE A 27 -12.23 -7.07 9.73
C PHE A 27 -11.96 -5.68 10.30
N ARG A 28 -12.95 -5.07 10.97
CA ARG A 28 -12.79 -3.76 11.64
C ARG A 28 -11.69 -3.77 12.70
N GLY A 29 -11.54 -4.88 13.45
CA GLY A 29 -10.50 -5.03 14.45
C GLY A 29 -9.09 -5.01 13.86
N ILE A 30 -8.89 -5.68 12.72
CA ILE A 30 -7.61 -5.72 12.02
C ILE A 30 -7.30 -4.35 11.41
N LEU A 31 -8.28 -3.66 10.81
CA LEU A 31 -8.04 -2.34 10.22
C LEU A 31 -7.57 -1.28 11.22
N LYS A 32 -7.79 -1.48 12.53
CA LYS A 32 -7.22 -0.58 13.55
C LYS A 32 -5.70 -0.51 13.52
N SER A 33 -5.00 -1.58 13.10
CA SER A 33 -3.54 -1.56 13.00
C SER A 33 -3.02 -0.66 11.88
N PHE A 34 -3.86 -0.31 10.91
CA PHE A 34 -3.46 0.60 9.83
C PHE A 34 -3.18 2.02 10.35
N LYS A 35 -3.81 2.39 11.48
CA LYS A 35 -3.63 3.69 12.15
C LYS A 35 -2.23 3.90 12.71
N THR A 36 -1.51 2.81 13.00
CA THR A 36 -0.14 2.87 13.54
C THR A 36 0.94 2.46 12.54
N SER A 37 0.55 2.13 11.30
CA SER A 37 1.46 1.87 10.20
C SER A 37 1.59 3.08 9.27
N TRP A 38 2.65 3.12 8.47
CA TRP A 38 2.82 4.09 7.40
C TRP A 38 1.93 3.72 6.20
N GLN A 39 1.24 4.71 5.64
CA GLN A 39 0.37 4.58 4.48
C GLN A 39 0.94 5.38 3.31
N PHE A 40 0.96 4.77 2.13
CA PHE A 40 1.48 5.37 0.91
C PHE A 40 0.54 6.47 0.37
N VAL A 41 1.07 7.67 0.20
CA VAL A 41 0.33 8.84 -0.32
C VAL A 41 0.52 8.97 -1.83
N GLY A 42 1.76 8.88 -2.30
CA GLY A 42 2.10 9.09 -3.72
C GLY A 42 3.53 9.58 -3.94
N LEU A 43 3.93 9.81 -5.19
CA LEU A 43 5.21 10.45 -5.52
C LEU A 43 5.05 11.98 -5.46
N SER A 44 5.96 12.71 -4.80
CA SER A 44 5.83 14.15 -4.55
C SER A 44 5.56 14.99 -5.80
N ASN A 45 6.19 14.65 -6.93
CA ASN A 45 6.01 15.37 -8.19
C ASN A 45 4.70 15.05 -8.92
N GLN A 46 3.94 14.06 -8.46
CA GLN A 46 2.61 13.73 -9.01
C GLN A 46 1.55 14.76 -8.58
N PHE A 47 1.80 15.46 -7.46
CA PHE A 47 0.89 16.46 -6.91
C PHE A 47 1.19 17.84 -7.51
N THR A 48 0.35 18.27 -8.44
CA THR A 48 0.53 19.54 -9.15
C THR A 48 -0.11 20.73 -8.44
N SER A 49 -1.05 20.48 -7.51
CA SER A 49 -1.70 21.50 -6.70
C SER A 49 -1.14 21.58 -5.28
N GLN A 50 -1.25 22.77 -4.69
CA GLN A 50 -0.78 23.03 -3.33
C GLN A 50 -1.65 22.41 -2.23
N ILE A 51 -2.91 22.12 -2.53
CA ILE A 51 -3.87 21.47 -1.63
C ILE A 51 -4.49 20.31 -2.40
N THR A 52 -4.32 19.09 -1.93
CA THR A 52 -4.83 17.88 -2.59
C THR A 52 -5.51 16.97 -1.56
N PRO A 53 -6.84 16.74 -1.63
CA PRO A 53 -7.47 15.71 -0.81
C PRO A 53 -6.94 14.33 -1.20
N VAL A 54 -6.75 13.44 -0.22
CA VAL A 54 -6.17 12.11 -0.44
C VAL A 54 -7.15 11.03 0.02
N ASP A 55 -8.11 10.73 -0.85
CA ASP A 55 -9.30 9.93 -0.50
C ASP A 55 -8.96 8.52 0.00
N HIS A 56 -7.98 7.84 -0.62
CA HIS A 56 -7.62 6.47 -0.23
C HIS A 56 -7.02 6.40 1.17
N ILE A 57 -6.29 7.43 1.60
CA ILE A 57 -5.81 7.56 2.99
C ILE A 57 -7.00 7.71 3.93
N GLY A 58 -8.01 8.49 3.52
CA GLY A 58 -9.28 8.63 4.23
C GLY A 58 -9.93 7.29 4.54
N THR A 59 -10.03 6.41 3.55
CA THR A 59 -10.56 5.06 3.72
C THR A 59 -9.67 4.17 4.58
N LEU A 60 -8.34 4.20 4.36
CA LEU A 60 -7.38 3.35 5.06
C LEU A 60 -7.29 3.64 6.56
N LEU A 61 -7.38 4.92 6.94
CA LEU A 61 -7.18 5.38 8.31
C LEU A 61 -8.47 5.72 9.04
N ASP A 62 -9.60 5.72 8.33
CA ASP A 62 -10.89 6.23 8.80
C ASP A 62 -10.74 7.66 9.34
N GLU A 63 -10.03 8.50 8.57
CA GLU A 63 -9.71 9.89 8.88
C GLU A 63 -9.51 10.65 7.57
N PRO A 64 -10.44 11.52 7.13
CA PRO A 64 -10.26 12.32 5.92
C PRO A 64 -9.05 13.24 6.02
N MET A 65 -8.12 13.14 5.07
CA MET A 65 -6.88 13.92 5.07
C MET A 65 -6.68 14.74 3.79
N VAL A 66 -5.91 15.82 3.92
CA VAL A 66 -5.53 16.71 2.83
C VAL A 66 -4.03 16.96 2.87
N ARG A 67 -3.36 16.65 1.76
CA ARG A 67 -1.96 17.00 1.53
C ARG A 67 -1.87 18.49 1.24
N VAL A 68 -1.01 19.18 1.97
CA VAL A 68 -0.78 20.62 1.76
C VAL A 68 0.70 20.90 1.57
N GLN A 69 1.03 21.49 0.43
CA GLN A 69 2.35 22.03 0.14
C GLN A 69 2.39 23.53 0.45
N ASN A 70 3.50 23.97 1.02
CA ASN A 70 3.75 25.35 1.36
C ASN A 70 5.24 25.70 1.17
N GLY A 71 5.58 26.14 -0.04
CA GLY A 71 6.98 26.31 -0.44
C GLY A 71 7.65 24.94 -0.55
N GLU A 72 8.76 24.76 0.15
CA GLU A 72 9.51 23.49 0.18
C GLU A 72 8.95 22.48 1.20
N SER A 73 8.05 22.91 2.09
CA SER A 73 7.45 22.04 3.11
C SER A 73 6.15 21.43 2.60
N THR A 74 5.96 20.14 2.87
CA THR A 74 4.70 19.41 2.65
C THR A 74 4.27 18.78 3.97
N GLN A 75 2.97 18.75 4.23
CA GLN A 75 2.39 18.12 5.41
C GLN A 75 1.03 17.48 5.08
N MET A 76 0.59 16.60 5.97
CA MET A 76 -0.75 16.04 5.95
C MET A 76 -1.58 16.67 7.06
N LEU A 77 -2.74 17.24 6.72
CA LEU A 77 -3.68 17.83 7.66
C LEU A 77 -5.00 17.06 7.65
N SER A 78 -5.78 17.17 8.72
CA SER A 78 -7.19 16.74 8.69
C SER A 78 -7.96 17.57 7.67
N ASN A 79 -8.71 16.87 6.82
CA ASN A 79 -9.65 17.46 5.87
C ASN A 79 -11.02 17.73 6.52
N VAL A 80 -11.09 17.71 7.86
CA VAL A 80 -12.33 17.85 8.63
C VAL A 80 -12.34 19.20 9.36
N CYS A 81 -13.36 20.00 9.11
CA CYS A 81 -13.54 21.28 9.77
C CYS A 81 -13.82 21.11 11.27
N THR A 82 -12.97 21.71 12.10
CA THR A 82 -13.09 21.73 13.57
C THR A 82 -14.34 22.46 14.12
N HIS A 83 -15.17 23.09 13.26
CA HIS A 83 -16.43 23.68 13.71
C HIS A 83 -17.52 22.62 13.91
N ARG A 84 -17.87 21.89 12.83
CA ARG A 84 -19.02 20.96 12.80
C ARG A 84 -18.76 19.73 11.92
N GLY A 85 -17.49 19.39 11.68
CA GLY A 85 -17.10 18.16 10.99
C GLY A 85 -17.28 18.17 9.46
N MET A 86 -17.42 19.34 8.84
CA MET A 86 -17.56 19.43 7.38
C MET A 86 -16.24 19.10 6.68
N ILE A 87 -16.28 18.30 5.61
CA ILE A 87 -15.14 18.11 4.71
C ILE A 87 -14.75 19.45 4.06
N LEU A 88 -13.47 19.81 4.15
CA LEU A 88 -12.99 21.12 3.72
C LEU A 88 -12.71 21.18 2.21
N CYS A 89 -11.93 20.21 1.74
CA CYS A 89 -11.44 20.13 0.37
C CYS A 89 -12.06 18.92 -0.32
N HIS A 90 -12.88 19.18 -1.33
CA HIS A 90 -13.47 18.16 -2.20
C HIS A 90 -12.69 17.97 -3.51
N GLU A 91 -11.87 18.96 -3.87
CA GLU A 91 -11.10 19.00 -5.11
C GLU A 91 -9.71 19.59 -4.80
N GLN A 92 -8.77 19.34 -5.70
CA GLN A 92 -7.44 19.96 -5.65
C GLN A 92 -7.52 21.48 -5.87
N SER A 93 -6.63 22.24 -5.22
CA SER A 93 -6.67 23.70 -5.25
C SER A 93 -5.29 24.33 -5.03
N ASP A 94 -5.05 25.48 -5.65
CA ASP A 94 -3.87 26.34 -5.42
C ASP A 94 -4.18 27.54 -4.51
N SER A 95 -5.29 27.47 -3.77
CA SER A 95 -5.71 28.52 -2.85
C SER A 95 -4.68 28.73 -1.73
N LYS A 96 -4.52 29.98 -1.31
CA LYS A 96 -3.63 30.35 -0.19
C LYS A 96 -4.17 29.95 1.19
N THR A 97 -5.46 29.59 1.25
CA THR A 97 -6.19 29.26 2.46
C THR A 97 -7.15 28.11 2.19
N ILE A 98 -7.49 27.36 3.23
CA ILE A 98 -8.52 26.32 3.21
C ILE A 98 -9.77 26.93 3.83
N GLN A 99 -10.83 27.14 3.05
CA GLN A 99 -12.09 27.70 3.53
C GLN A 99 -13.18 26.64 3.57
N CYS A 100 -13.78 26.44 4.74
CA CYS A 100 -14.88 25.52 4.94
C CYS A 100 -16.10 25.96 4.12
N PRO A 101 -16.64 25.10 3.23
CA PRO A 101 -17.77 25.45 2.38
C PRO A 101 -19.08 25.62 3.15
N TYR A 102 -19.16 25.18 4.41
CA TYR A 102 -20.39 25.23 5.18
C TYR A 102 -20.65 26.61 5.81
N HIS A 103 -19.67 27.15 6.55
CA HIS A 103 -19.85 28.41 7.30
C HIS A 103 -18.67 29.39 7.13
N GLY A 104 -17.75 29.13 6.20
CA GLY A 104 -16.64 30.03 5.92
C GLY A 104 -15.55 30.08 6.98
N ARG A 105 -15.45 29.08 7.88
CA ARG A 105 -14.25 28.91 8.74
C ARG A 105 -13.04 28.77 7.85
N THR A 106 -12.03 29.62 8.02
CA THR A 106 -10.86 29.67 7.14
C THR A 106 -9.60 29.35 7.91
N PHE A 107 -8.77 28.47 7.35
CA PHE A 107 -7.47 28.06 7.84
C PHE A 107 -6.39 28.50 6.86
N ASN A 108 -5.17 28.76 7.35
CA ASN A 108 -4.01 28.87 6.46
C ASN A 108 -3.53 27.47 6.03
N ARG A 109 -2.52 27.40 5.16
CA ARG A 109 -1.88 26.15 4.72
C ARG A 109 -1.05 25.42 5.78
N TYR A 110 -1.02 25.93 7.02
CA TYR A 110 -0.44 25.26 8.19
C TYR A 110 -1.52 24.71 9.13
N GLY A 111 -2.79 24.72 8.73
CA GLY A 111 -3.90 24.27 9.57
C GLY A 111 -4.33 25.27 10.65
N THR A 112 -3.61 26.37 10.85
CA THR A 112 -3.98 27.41 11.83
C THR A 112 -5.28 28.09 11.41
N MET A 113 -6.28 28.08 12.29
CA MET A 113 -7.54 28.81 12.06
C MET A 113 -7.28 30.32 12.05
N LYS A 114 -7.75 31.00 10.99
CA LYS A 114 -7.54 32.44 10.77
C LYS A 114 -8.81 33.27 10.88
N HIS A 115 -9.94 32.69 10.51
CA HIS A 115 -11.20 33.43 10.52
C HIS A 115 -12.40 32.50 10.75
N MET A 116 -13.35 32.96 11.55
CA MET A 116 -14.67 32.35 11.69
C MET A 116 -15.74 33.45 11.73
N PRO A 117 -16.65 33.50 10.74
CA PRO A 117 -17.75 34.47 10.73
C PRO A 117 -18.63 34.36 11.99
N GLY A 118 -18.98 35.49 12.59
CA GLY A 118 -19.93 35.57 13.71
C GLY A 118 -19.38 35.17 15.09
N PHE A 119 -18.08 34.87 15.23
CA PHE A 119 -17.49 34.37 16.48
C PHE A 119 -16.88 35.46 17.40
N LYS A 120 -17.20 36.75 17.17
CA LYS A 120 -16.60 37.86 17.93
C LYS A 120 -16.89 37.83 19.44
N ASP A 121 -18.08 37.34 19.81
CA ASP A 121 -18.54 37.30 21.20
C ASP A 121 -18.34 35.91 21.85
N VAL A 122 -17.68 34.98 21.16
CA VAL A 122 -17.34 33.66 21.70
C VAL A 122 -16.14 33.82 22.63
N VAL A 123 -16.31 33.40 23.89
CA VAL A 123 -15.27 33.47 24.91
C VAL A 123 -14.18 32.43 24.60
N ASP A 124 -12.92 32.80 24.84
CA ASP A 124 -11.73 31.95 24.64
C ASP A 124 -11.57 31.41 23.21
N PHE A 125 -11.98 32.20 22.20
CA PHE A 125 -11.87 31.84 20.78
C PHE A 125 -10.98 32.82 19.98
N PRO A 126 -10.09 32.32 19.10
CA PRO A 126 -9.77 30.90 18.91
C PRO A 126 -8.82 30.32 19.95
N SER A 127 -8.87 28.99 20.06
CA SER A 127 -7.88 28.19 20.79
C SER A 127 -7.12 27.26 19.84
N GLU A 128 -6.15 26.49 20.37
CA GLU A 128 -5.45 25.46 19.61
C GLU A 128 -6.40 24.38 19.08
N ASP A 129 -7.47 24.06 19.82
CA ASP A 129 -8.48 23.07 19.41
C ASP A 129 -9.29 23.52 18.17
N ASP A 130 -9.21 24.81 17.82
CA ASP A 130 -9.83 25.32 16.60
C ASP A 130 -8.96 25.12 15.35
N HIS A 131 -7.68 24.75 15.49
CA HIS A 131 -6.77 24.50 14.37
C HIS A 131 -7.00 23.09 13.77
N LEU A 132 -6.65 22.89 12.51
CA LEU A 132 -6.67 21.55 11.91
C LEU A 132 -5.55 20.70 12.53
N PRO A 133 -5.85 19.48 12.99
CA PRO A 133 -4.82 18.51 13.32
C PRO A 133 -3.89 18.25 12.14
N SER A 134 -2.60 18.08 12.41
CA SER A 134 -1.59 17.57 11.47
C SER A 134 -1.24 16.13 11.81
N PHE A 135 -0.86 15.35 10.79
CA PHE A 135 -0.47 13.95 10.93
C PHE A 135 0.99 13.74 10.56
N ASP A 136 1.56 12.63 11.04
CA ASP A 136 2.93 12.27 10.71
C ASP A 136 3.09 12.11 9.20
N PHE A 137 4.17 12.67 8.67
CA PHE A 137 4.45 12.73 7.25
C PHE A 137 5.95 12.60 7.02
N GLN A 138 6.35 11.64 6.19
CA GLN A 138 7.74 11.40 5.83
C GLN A 138 7.87 11.11 4.34
N THR A 139 9.07 11.35 3.80
CA THR A 139 9.37 11.09 2.39
C THR A 139 10.55 10.15 2.25
N TRP A 140 10.51 9.30 1.23
CA TRP A 140 11.58 8.37 0.86
C TRP A 140 11.73 8.33 -0.66
N ASN A 141 12.88 8.78 -1.19
CA ASN A 141 13.11 8.91 -2.65
C ASN A 141 11.97 9.64 -3.39
N GLY A 142 11.38 10.65 -2.76
CA GLY A 142 10.24 11.40 -3.30
C GLY A 142 8.87 10.73 -3.10
N PHE A 143 8.81 9.47 -2.65
CA PHE A 143 7.54 8.87 -2.22
C PHE A 143 7.14 9.42 -0.87
N GLU A 144 5.88 9.80 -0.75
CA GLU A 144 5.29 10.42 0.43
C GLU A 144 4.47 9.38 1.20
N PHE A 145 4.60 9.40 2.52
CA PHE A 145 3.89 8.51 3.44
C PHE A 145 3.30 9.30 4.59
N THR A 146 2.18 8.82 5.14
CA THR A 146 1.55 9.39 6.32
C THR A 146 1.10 8.31 7.31
N SER A 147 0.94 8.69 8.58
CA SER A 147 0.39 7.82 9.62
C SER A 147 -0.35 8.66 10.66
N LEU A 148 -1.35 8.08 11.35
CA LEU A 148 -1.99 8.77 12.47
C LEU A 148 -1.10 8.78 13.71
N LYS A 149 -0.37 7.69 13.93
CA LYS A 149 0.49 7.49 15.10
C LYS A 149 1.48 6.35 14.83
N PRO A 150 2.56 6.60 14.07
CA PRO A 150 3.48 5.54 13.68
C PRO A 150 4.15 4.92 14.91
N GLU A 151 4.24 3.60 14.96
CA GLU A 151 4.95 2.86 16.01
C GLU A 151 6.45 2.68 15.70
N VAL A 152 6.82 2.82 14.44
CA VAL A 152 8.19 2.67 13.91
C VAL A 152 8.48 3.77 12.91
N ASP A 153 9.75 4.15 12.77
CA ASP A 153 10.16 5.13 11.78
C ASP A 153 10.04 4.56 10.35
N LEU A 154 9.70 5.40 9.37
CA LEU A 154 9.57 4.97 7.97
C LEU A 154 10.88 4.42 7.43
N GLU A 155 12.00 5.04 7.83
CA GLU A 155 13.34 4.60 7.46
C GLU A 155 13.58 3.14 7.87
N ASP A 156 13.13 2.73 9.06
CA ASP A 156 13.27 1.35 9.54
C ASP A 156 12.45 0.37 8.71
N VAL A 157 11.21 0.76 8.34
CA VAL A 157 10.31 -0.05 7.51
C VAL A 157 10.91 -0.27 6.12
N LEU A 158 11.45 0.78 5.49
CA LEU A 158 11.94 0.75 4.11
C LEU A 158 13.43 0.39 4.00
N ARG A 159 14.17 0.29 5.10
CA ARG A 159 15.60 -0.02 5.12
C ARG A 159 15.99 -1.22 4.26
N PRO A 160 15.30 -2.38 4.35
CA PRO A 160 15.68 -3.54 3.52
C PRO A 160 15.61 -3.24 2.02
N MET A 161 14.62 -2.47 1.58
CA MET A 161 14.51 -2.04 0.17
C MET A 161 15.57 -1.01 -0.19
N GLN A 162 15.81 -0.02 0.67
CA GLN A 162 16.83 1.00 0.44
C GLN A 162 18.21 0.36 0.26
N GLU A 163 18.57 -0.61 1.09
CA GLU A 163 19.85 -1.32 1.01
C GLU A 163 19.93 -2.23 -0.23
N ARG A 164 18.82 -2.90 -0.61
CA ARG A 164 18.80 -3.85 -1.73
C ARG A 164 18.79 -3.17 -3.10
N ILE A 165 17.91 -2.18 -3.27
CA ILE A 165 17.57 -1.58 -4.57
C ILE A 165 17.37 -0.05 -4.52
N GLY A 166 17.79 0.63 -3.45
CA GLY A 166 17.67 2.10 -3.35
C GLY A 166 18.30 2.88 -4.51
N TRP A 167 19.31 2.30 -5.17
CA TRP A 167 19.96 2.86 -6.36
C TRP A 167 19.04 3.03 -7.59
N PHE A 168 17.87 2.37 -7.61
CA PHE A 168 16.95 2.43 -8.75
C PHE A 168 15.95 3.59 -8.68
N PHE A 169 15.65 4.10 -7.47
CA PHE A 169 14.48 4.95 -7.20
C PHE A 169 14.64 6.43 -7.60
N SER A 170 15.80 6.84 -8.13
CA SER A 170 15.95 8.18 -8.71
C SER A 170 15.24 8.30 -10.07
N ASP A 171 14.84 9.52 -10.43
CA ASP A 171 14.37 9.88 -11.78
C ASP A 171 13.10 9.13 -12.25
N LEU A 172 12.26 8.74 -11.29
CA LEU A 172 10.95 8.15 -11.56
C LEU A 172 9.93 9.24 -11.95
N ASN A 173 9.17 8.98 -13.01
CA ASN A 173 8.11 9.88 -13.46
C ASN A 173 6.76 9.20 -13.30
N TYR A 174 5.84 9.85 -12.60
CA TYR A 174 4.48 9.37 -12.49
C TYR A 174 3.77 9.39 -13.85
N ASP A 175 3.15 8.27 -14.22
CA ASP A 175 2.39 8.10 -15.45
C ASP A 175 0.93 7.79 -15.13
N SER A 176 0.10 8.83 -15.11
CA SER A 176 -1.32 8.74 -14.79
C SER A 176 -2.15 7.99 -15.84
N GLU A 177 -1.67 7.83 -17.08
CA GLU A 177 -2.41 7.09 -18.12
C GLU A 177 -2.42 5.58 -17.84
N ARG A 178 -1.47 5.12 -17.03
CA ARG A 178 -1.31 3.73 -16.61
C ARG A 178 -1.96 3.41 -15.28
N ASP A 179 -2.54 4.40 -14.61
CA ASP A 179 -3.27 4.16 -13.38
C ASP A 179 -4.44 3.20 -13.61
N ARG A 180 -4.62 2.28 -12.67
CA ARG A 180 -5.80 1.41 -12.60
C ARG A 180 -6.31 1.39 -11.18
N ASN A 181 -7.63 1.32 -11.04
CA ASN A 181 -8.29 1.03 -9.78
C ASN A 181 -9.16 -0.21 -10.03
N TRP A 182 -8.83 -1.30 -9.35
CA TRP A 182 -9.52 -2.58 -9.50
C TRP A 182 -10.43 -2.81 -8.30
N ASP A 183 -11.74 -2.85 -8.55
CA ASP A 183 -12.71 -3.22 -7.53
C ASP A 183 -12.86 -4.74 -7.50
N ILE A 184 -12.44 -5.34 -6.40
CA ILE A 184 -12.38 -6.79 -6.18
C ILE A 184 -13.46 -7.17 -5.16
N HIS A 185 -14.29 -8.15 -5.50
CA HIS A 185 -15.32 -8.71 -4.62
C HIS A 185 -14.74 -9.76 -3.65
N ALA A 186 -13.70 -9.39 -2.93
CA ALA A 186 -13.01 -10.23 -1.97
C ALA A 186 -12.51 -9.43 -0.76
N ASN A 187 -12.26 -10.14 0.34
CA ASN A 187 -11.56 -9.60 1.49
C ASN A 187 -10.13 -9.21 1.10
N TRP A 188 -9.64 -8.06 1.55
CA TRP A 188 -8.31 -7.54 1.18
C TRP A 188 -7.16 -8.51 1.48
N MET A 189 -7.26 -9.29 2.55
CA MET A 189 -6.22 -10.26 2.92
C MET A 189 -6.07 -11.37 1.88
N LEU A 190 -7.12 -11.71 1.12
CA LEU A 190 -7.00 -12.68 0.04
C LEU A 190 -6.13 -12.17 -1.11
N TYR A 191 -6.20 -10.88 -1.40
CA TYR A 191 -5.34 -10.26 -2.41
C TYR A 191 -3.88 -10.25 -1.94
N VAL A 192 -3.65 -9.96 -0.65
CA VAL A 192 -2.32 -10.06 -0.05
C VAL A 192 -1.81 -11.49 -0.03
N ASP A 193 -2.65 -12.48 0.34
CA ASP A 193 -2.30 -13.90 0.32
C ASP A 193 -1.87 -14.34 -1.08
N ASN A 194 -2.63 -13.97 -2.10
CA ASN A 194 -2.33 -14.26 -3.50
C ASN A 194 -1.00 -13.64 -3.94
N TYR A 195 -0.75 -12.37 -3.58
CA TYR A 195 0.49 -11.68 -3.94
C TYR A 195 1.75 -12.30 -3.30
N LEU A 196 1.64 -12.83 -2.08
CA LEU A 196 2.77 -13.23 -1.24
C LEU A 196 3.39 -14.61 -1.56
N GLU A 197 3.03 -15.19 -2.71
CA GLU A 197 3.59 -16.43 -3.20
C GLU A 197 3.60 -16.49 -4.73
N GLY A 198 4.61 -17.17 -5.30
CA GLY A 198 4.71 -17.43 -6.74
C GLY A 198 4.27 -18.85 -7.15
N PHE A 199 3.61 -19.59 -6.26
CA PHE A 199 3.17 -20.97 -6.47
C PHE A 199 2.03 -21.08 -7.49
N HIS A 200 1.12 -20.10 -7.53
CA HIS A 200 0.02 -20.08 -8.49
C HIS A 200 0.47 -19.70 -9.91
N ILE A 201 1.60 -19.01 -10.06
CA ILE A 201 2.07 -18.44 -11.34
C ILE A 201 2.04 -19.46 -12.49
N PRO A 202 2.59 -20.69 -12.36
CA PRO A 202 2.59 -21.65 -13.46
C PRO A 202 1.21 -22.15 -13.90
N TYR A 203 0.19 -21.97 -13.05
CA TYR A 203 -1.17 -22.45 -13.27
C TYR A 203 -2.13 -21.35 -13.72
N VAL A 204 -1.87 -20.11 -13.32
CA VAL A 204 -2.78 -18.97 -13.48
C VAL A 204 -2.26 -17.95 -14.50
N HIS A 205 -0.93 -17.76 -14.61
CA HIS A 205 -0.32 -16.73 -15.46
C HIS A 205 0.65 -17.33 -16.49
N PRO A 206 0.16 -17.90 -17.60
CA PRO A 206 1.01 -18.47 -18.65
C PRO A 206 2.11 -17.51 -19.13
N GLU A 207 1.77 -16.24 -19.34
CA GLU A 207 2.67 -15.22 -19.88
C GLU A 207 3.75 -14.79 -18.87
N LEU A 208 3.37 -14.55 -17.62
CA LEU A 208 4.34 -14.23 -16.56
C LEU A 208 5.30 -15.41 -16.31
N ASN A 209 4.76 -16.63 -16.37
CA ASN A 209 5.50 -17.87 -16.23
C ASN A 209 6.48 -18.13 -17.39
N GLU A 210 6.29 -17.50 -18.55
CA GLU A 210 7.25 -17.52 -19.67
C GLU A 210 8.39 -16.53 -19.48
N ALA A 211 8.17 -15.42 -18.77
CA ALA A 211 9.21 -14.42 -18.50
C ALA A 211 10.12 -14.76 -17.30
N LEU A 212 9.67 -15.66 -16.42
CA LEU A 212 10.36 -16.02 -15.19
C LEU A 212 11.05 -17.39 -15.26
N ASP A 213 12.24 -17.49 -14.68
CA ASP A 213 12.88 -18.78 -14.41
C ASP A 213 12.23 -19.43 -13.17
N LYS A 214 11.62 -20.59 -13.40
CA LYS A 214 10.79 -21.30 -12.42
C LYS A 214 11.60 -21.91 -11.28
N GLU A 215 12.88 -22.19 -11.48
CA GLU A 215 13.73 -22.80 -10.45
C GLU A 215 14.37 -21.76 -9.51
N GLU A 216 14.32 -20.47 -9.89
CA GLU A 216 15.03 -19.39 -9.18
C GLU A 216 14.11 -18.28 -8.63
N TYR A 217 12.82 -18.58 -8.36
CA TYR A 217 11.96 -17.65 -7.61
C TYR A 217 12.21 -17.76 -6.10
N THR A 218 12.57 -16.65 -5.46
CA THR A 218 12.94 -16.64 -4.03
C THR A 218 12.03 -15.75 -3.20
N THR A 219 11.83 -16.11 -1.93
CA THR A 219 11.04 -15.36 -0.95
C THR A 219 11.86 -15.15 0.32
N GLU A 220 12.05 -13.90 0.69
CA GLU A 220 12.76 -13.44 1.89
C GLU A 220 11.75 -12.68 2.79
N CYS A 221 11.57 -13.13 4.02
CA CYS A 221 10.68 -12.47 4.99
C CYS A 221 11.51 -11.60 5.94
N PHE A 222 11.04 -10.38 6.21
CA PHE A 222 11.66 -9.47 7.17
C PHE A 222 10.61 -8.87 8.09
N GLU A 223 11.04 -8.07 9.06
CA GLU A 223 10.19 -7.63 10.18
C GLU A 223 8.87 -6.97 9.76
N HIS A 224 8.91 -6.12 8.74
CA HIS A 224 7.78 -5.32 8.28
C HIS A 224 7.28 -5.71 6.89
N GLY A 225 7.70 -6.86 6.34
CA GLY A 225 7.36 -7.19 4.96
C GLY A 225 7.96 -8.48 4.42
N VAL A 226 7.82 -8.62 3.10
CA VAL A 226 8.30 -9.75 2.30
C VAL A 226 8.91 -9.21 1.01
N LEU A 227 10.07 -9.73 0.65
CA LEU A 227 10.70 -9.55 -0.65
C LEU A 227 10.56 -10.85 -1.44
N GLN A 228 10.05 -10.77 -2.66
CA GLN A 228 10.12 -11.87 -3.61
C GLN A 228 10.92 -11.43 -4.83
N ILE A 229 11.78 -12.31 -5.34
CA ILE A 229 12.65 -12.00 -6.47
C ILE A 229 12.43 -13.04 -7.56
N GLY A 230 11.99 -12.57 -8.72
CA GLY A 230 11.87 -13.37 -9.92
C GLY A 230 13.12 -13.21 -10.80
N MET A 231 13.74 -14.32 -11.20
CA MET A 231 14.82 -14.31 -12.18
C MET A 231 14.26 -14.35 -13.60
N ALA A 232 14.95 -13.69 -14.53
CA ALA A 232 14.59 -13.65 -15.93
C ALA A 232 15.15 -14.87 -16.68
N ASN A 233 14.35 -15.44 -17.57
CA ASN A 233 14.81 -16.48 -18.49
C ASN A 233 15.93 -15.98 -19.42
N GLU A 234 16.61 -16.91 -20.10
CA GLU A 234 17.64 -16.57 -21.08
C GLU A 234 17.07 -15.67 -22.19
N ASN A 235 17.72 -14.52 -22.42
CA ASN A 235 17.35 -13.47 -23.39
C ASN A 235 16.22 -12.50 -22.99
N ASP A 236 15.59 -12.68 -21.83
CA ASP A 236 14.63 -11.69 -21.32
C ASP A 236 15.29 -10.46 -20.71
N VAL A 237 14.50 -9.37 -20.66
CA VAL A 237 14.87 -8.11 -20.02
C VAL A 237 15.04 -8.35 -18.51
N CYS A 238 16.16 -7.87 -17.98
CA CYS A 238 16.49 -7.99 -16.57
C CYS A 238 17.25 -6.76 -16.09
N PHE A 239 17.30 -6.59 -14.78
CA PHE A 239 18.20 -5.65 -14.15
C PHE A 239 19.66 -6.03 -14.39
N LYS A 240 20.51 -5.01 -14.35
CA LYS A 240 21.96 -5.14 -14.19
C LYS A 240 22.35 -4.46 -12.88
N PRO A 241 22.20 -5.12 -11.72
CA PRO A 241 22.50 -4.51 -10.44
C PRO A 241 23.97 -4.04 -10.38
N PRO A 242 24.26 -2.92 -9.71
CA PRO A 242 25.63 -2.42 -9.57
C PRO A 242 26.51 -3.42 -8.81
N GLU A 243 27.83 -3.32 -8.95
CA GLU A 243 28.81 -4.19 -8.26
C GLU A 243 28.69 -4.17 -6.73
N SER A 244 28.19 -3.07 -6.16
CA SER A 244 27.94 -2.94 -4.73
C SER A 244 26.68 -3.66 -4.24
N SER A 245 25.79 -4.10 -5.15
CA SER A 245 24.57 -4.81 -4.79
C SER A 245 24.86 -6.26 -4.43
N ILE A 246 24.17 -6.78 -3.41
CA ILE A 246 24.18 -8.22 -3.06
C ILE A 246 23.65 -9.10 -4.22
N ASP A 247 22.93 -8.52 -5.16
CA ASP A 247 22.43 -9.21 -6.34
C ASP A 247 23.26 -8.97 -7.60
N SER A 248 24.47 -8.41 -7.46
CA SER A 248 25.37 -8.22 -8.59
C SER A 248 25.62 -9.54 -9.34
N GLY A 249 25.56 -9.48 -10.66
CA GLY A 249 25.72 -10.64 -11.55
C GLY A 249 24.46 -11.51 -11.73
N LYS A 250 23.37 -11.27 -10.98
CA LYS A 250 22.10 -12.01 -11.17
C LYS A 250 21.24 -11.40 -12.27
N ARG A 251 20.48 -12.23 -12.98
CA ARG A 251 19.52 -11.84 -14.02
C ARG A 251 18.13 -11.62 -13.43
N ILE A 252 17.92 -10.54 -12.68
CA ILE A 252 16.63 -10.33 -12.01
C ILE A 252 15.60 -9.74 -12.98
N ALA A 253 14.46 -10.41 -13.14
CA ALA A 253 13.33 -9.89 -13.90
C ALA A 253 12.57 -8.83 -13.11
N ALA A 254 12.34 -9.07 -11.82
CA ALA A 254 11.53 -8.20 -10.98
C ALA A 254 11.83 -8.40 -9.49
N TYR A 255 11.64 -7.34 -8.72
CA TYR A 255 11.55 -7.38 -7.27
C TYR A 255 10.12 -7.05 -6.84
N TYR A 256 9.51 -7.93 -6.06
CA TYR A 256 8.15 -7.80 -5.56
C TYR A 256 8.22 -7.59 -4.06
N TRP A 257 8.09 -6.34 -3.62
CA TRP A 257 8.10 -5.98 -2.21
C TRP A 257 6.68 -5.86 -1.71
N TRP A 258 6.38 -6.50 -0.59
CA TRP A 258 5.19 -6.21 0.19
C TRP A 258 5.61 -5.67 1.56
N PHE A 259 4.99 -4.57 1.97
CA PHE A 259 5.12 -3.98 3.30
C PHE A 259 3.78 -4.05 4.02
N TYR A 260 3.86 -4.43 5.28
CA TYR A 260 2.69 -4.47 6.13
C TYR A 260 2.07 -3.06 6.28
N PRO A 261 0.74 -2.92 6.21
CA PRO A 261 -0.22 -4.01 6.00
C PRO A 261 -0.53 -4.31 4.53
N ASN A 262 -0.45 -3.32 3.64
CA ASN A 262 -1.25 -3.31 2.41
C ASN A 262 -0.54 -2.68 1.19
N LEU A 263 0.78 -2.52 1.26
CA LEU A 263 1.56 -1.84 0.23
C LEU A 263 2.41 -2.85 -0.54
N MET A 264 2.27 -2.86 -1.87
CA MET A 264 3.18 -3.57 -2.76
C MET A 264 3.96 -2.57 -3.60
N ILE A 265 5.27 -2.79 -3.73
CA ILE A 265 6.16 -2.01 -4.60
C ILE A 265 6.86 -3.01 -5.52
N ASN A 266 6.36 -3.08 -6.75
CA ASN A 266 6.88 -3.97 -7.79
C ASN A 266 7.89 -3.19 -8.63
N VAL A 267 9.15 -3.64 -8.63
CA VAL A 267 10.24 -2.96 -9.32
C VAL A 267 10.65 -3.79 -10.53
N TYR A 268 10.47 -3.23 -11.72
CA TYR A 268 10.77 -3.81 -13.02
C TYR A 268 11.85 -2.97 -13.74
N PRO A 269 12.54 -3.52 -14.76
CA PRO A 269 13.53 -2.75 -15.51
C PRO A 269 12.98 -1.45 -16.12
N TRP A 270 11.67 -1.39 -16.43
CA TRP A 270 11.02 -0.17 -16.93
C TRP A 270 10.74 0.90 -15.87
N GLY A 271 10.63 0.53 -14.59
CA GLY A 271 10.17 1.42 -13.53
C GLY A 271 9.50 0.68 -12.36
N VAL A 272 8.62 1.37 -11.65
CA VAL A 272 7.97 0.87 -10.42
C VAL A 272 6.45 0.89 -10.60
N SER A 273 5.79 -0.22 -10.29
CA SER A 273 4.33 -0.29 -10.09
C SER A 273 4.05 -0.41 -8.61
N VAL A 274 3.43 0.61 -8.01
CA VAL A 274 2.97 0.58 -6.64
C VAL A 274 1.51 0.13 -6.62
N ASN A 275 1.20 -0.90 -5.82
CA ASN A 275 -0.16 -1.35 -5.61
C ASN A 275 -0.54 -1.09 -4.15
N VAL A 276 -1.62 -0.34 -3.91
CA VAL A 276 -2.16 -0.08 -2.57
C VAL A 276 -3.48 -0.81 -2.42
N VAL A 277 -3.55 -1.74 -1.47
CA VAL A 277 -4.78 -2.50 -1.19
C VAL A 277 -5.64 -1.70 -0.21
N VAL A 278 -6.80 -1.24 -0.66
CA VAL A 278 -7.75 -0.42 0.11
C VAL A 278 -8.95 -1.27 0.51
N PRO A 279 -9.05 -1.71 1.78
CA PRO A 279 -10.18 -2.47 2.28
C PRO A 279 -11.41 -1.56 2.45
N ASN A 280 -12.45 -1.77 1.64
CA ASN A 280 -13.69 -1.00 1.74
C ASN A 280 -14.65 -1.63 2.73
N GLU A 281 -14.86 -2.95 2.58
CA GLU A 281 -15.74 -3.76 3.41
C GLU A 281 -15.13 -5.15 3.60
N THR A 282 -15.79 -6.01 4.39
CA THR A 282 -15.29 -7.37 4.66
C THR A 282 -15.12 -8.22 3.39
N ASP A 283 -15.91 -7.95 2.35
CA ASP A 283 -15.88 -8.65 1.06
C ASP A 283 -15.73 -7.70 -0.15
N SER A 284 -15.24 -6.48 0.06
CA SER A 284 -14.96 -5.52 -1.00
C SER A 284 -13.63 -4.81 -0.75
N THR A 285 -12.79 -4.80 -1.77
CA THR A 285 -11.46 -4.20 -1.75
C THR A 285 -11.24 -3.46 -3.06
N THR A 286 -10.63 -2.28 -2.99
CA THR A 286 -10.12 -1.60 -4.19
C THR A 286 -8.60 -1.69 -4.19
N VAL A 287 -7.99 -2.11 -5.29
CA VAL A 287 -6.52 -2.10 -5.44
C VAL A 287 -6.13 -0.97 -6.38
N LEU A 288 -5.32 -0.04 -5.87
CA LEU A 288 -4.84 1.12 -6.61
C LEU A 288 -3.48 0.80 -7.22
N PHE A 289 -3.39 0.77 -8.54
CA PHE A 289 -2.14 0.63 -9.28
C PHE A 289 -1.66 2.01 -9.72
N ARG A 290 -0.43 2.38 -9.32
CA ARG A 290 0.23 3.63 -9.70
C ARG A 290 1.56 3.31 -10.35
N SER A 291 1.76 3.79 -11.59
CA SER A 291 2.97 3.54 -12.36
C SER A 291 3.93 4.71 -12.31
N TYR A 292 5.19 4.41 -12.03
CA TYR A 292 6.29 5.35 -11.99
C TYR A 292 7.39 4.89 -12.95
N VAL A 293 7.50 5.54 -14.11
CA VAL A 293 8.29 5.09 -15.24
C VAL A 293 9.68 5.74 -15.23
N LYS A 294 10.70 4.91 -15.46
CA LYS A 294 12.10 5.34 -15.64
C LYS A 294 12.61 5.10 -17.06
N HIS A 295 12.26 3.94 -17.62
CA HIS A 295 12.71 3.45 -18.92
C HIS A 295 11.48 3.08 -19.77
N PRO A 296 10.80 4.07 -20.39
CA PRO A 296 9.56 3.85 -21.13
C PRO A 296 9.70 2.86 -22.30
N GLU A 297 10.89 2.75 -22.88
CA GLU A 297 11.21 1.79 -23.95
C GLU A 297 11.09 0.32 -23.53
N LEU A 298 11.11 0.04 -22.22
CA LEU A 298 11.01 -1.30 -21.65
C LEU A 298 9.61 -1.67 -21.15
N LEU A 299 8.63 -0.75 -21.21
CA LEU A 299 7.30 -0.93 -20.60
C LEU A 299 6.53 -2.16 -21.11
N GLN A 300 6.76 -2.57 -22.36
CA GLN A 300 6.06 -3.66 -23.03
C GLN A 300 6.91 -4.93 -23.11
N GLN A 301 7.87 -5.10 -22.19
CA GLN A 301 8.84 -6.19 -22.22
C GLN A 301 8.96 -6.87 -20.85
N GLY A 302 9.24 -8.18 -20.88
CA GLY A 302 9.49 -8.99 -19.69
C GLY A 302 8.31 -9.11 -18.72
N ALA A 303 8.61 -9.42 -17.46
CA ALA A 303 7.63 -9.73 -16.41
C ALA A 303 6.64 -8.59 -16.04
N GLY A 304 6.88 -7.37 -16.54
CA GLY A 304 6.04 -6.20 -16.25
C GLY A 304 5.20 -5.70 -17.43
N ALA A 305 5.13 -6.44 -18.53
CA ALA A 305 4.44 -6.00 -19.75
C ALA A 305 2.90 -6.09 -19.64
N GLU A 306 2.38 -7.17 -19.06
CA GLU A 306 0.95 -7.54 -19.12
C GLU A 306 0.25 -7.42 -17.75
N LEU A 307 0.53 -6.34 -17.00
CA LEU A 307 0.02 -6.17 -15.63
C LEU A 307 -1.50 -6.24 -15.53
N ASP A 308 -2.22 -5.58 -16.44
CA ASP A 308 -3.70 -5.57 -16.45
C ASP A 308 -4.29 -6.98 -16.62
N LYS A 309 -3.62 -7.83 -17.41
CA LYS A 309 -4.07 -9.21 -17.65
C LYS A 309 -3.79 -10.12 -16.46
N VAL A 310 -2.61 -9.98 -15.85
CA VAL A 310 -2.24 -10.69 -14.61
C VAL A 310 -3.25 -10.35 -13.51
N GLU A 311 -3.57 -9.07 -13.34
CA GLU A 311 -4.53 -8.62 -12.33
C GLU A 311 -5.94 -9.19 -12.54
N LEU A 312 -6.43 -9.25 -13.78
CA LEU A 312 -7.73 -9.89 -14.07
C LEU A 312 -7.74 -11.38 -13.72
N GLN A 313 -6.62 -12.08 -13.92
CA GLN A 313 -6.48 -13.48 -13.55
C GLN A 313 -6.45 -13.65 -12.02
N ASP A 314 -5.73 -12.78 -11.32
CA ASP A 314 -5.67 -12.76 -9.85
C ASP A 314 -7.04 -12.45 -9.24
N GLN A 315 -7.76 -11.45 -9.78
CA GLN A 315 -9.11 -11.11 -9.37
C GLN A 315 -10.02 -12.34 -9.43
N PHE A 316 -9.97 -13.11 -10.53
CA PHE A 316 -10.75 -14.33 -10.65
C PHE A 316 -10.43 -15.34 -9.53
N VAL A 317 -9.15 -15.53 -9.19
CA VAL A 317 -8.74 -16.45 -8.12
C VAL A 317 -9.29 -16.00 -6.78
N VAL A 318 -9.04 -14.75 -6.38
CA VAL A 318 -9.35 -14.27 -5.03
C VAL A 318 -10.87 -14.16 -4.79
N GLU A 319 -11.65 -13.78 -5.79
CA GLU A 319 -13.11 -13.74 -5.68
C GLU A 319 -13.72 -15.14 -5.55
N ASN A 320 -13.17 -16.15 -6.23
CA ASN A 320 -13.61 -17.53 -6.05
C ASN A 320 -13.18 -18.11 -4.70
N CYS A 321 -11.98 -17.76 -4.22
CA CYS A 321 -11.57 -18.06 -2.85
C CYS A 321 -12.53 -17.46 -1.81
N MET A 322 -12.97 -16.21 -2.02
CA MET A 322 -13.93 -15.56 -1.12
C MET A 322 -15.27 -16.31 -1.07
N LYS A 323 -15.78 -16.77 -2.23
CA LYS A 323 -16.97 -17.64 -2.28
C LYS A 323 -16.74 -18.94 -1.51
N GLY A 324 -15.57 -19.58 -1.70
CA GLY A 324 -15.20 -20.82 -1.05
C GLY A 324 -15.08 -20.71 0.48
N LEU A 325 -14.55 -19.59 0.99
CA LEU A 325 -14.37 -19.33 2.42
C LEU A 325 -15.68 -19.25 3.21
N ARG A 326 -16.79 -18.95 2.53
CA ARG A 326 -18.15 -18.95 3.11
C ARG A 326 -18.74 -20.36 3.26
N SER A 327 -18.12 -21.37 2.64
CA SER A 327 -18.58 -22.75 2.74
C SER A 327 -18.53 -23.24 4.18
N SER A 328 -19.63 -23.82 4.67
CA SER A 328 -19.71 -24.41 6.01
C SER A 328 -18.75 -25.60 6.19
N SER A 329 -18.37 -26.25 5.08
CA SER A 329 -17.43 -27.38 5.02
C SER A 329 -15.97 -26.96 5.03
N TYR A 330 -15.65 -25.72 4.62
CA TYR A 330 -14.29 -25.20 4.68
C TYR A 330 -14.02 -24.55 6.04
N LYS A 331 -12.79 -24.73 6.56
CA LYS A 331 -12.36 -24.11 7.83
C LYS A 331 -11.05 -23.36 7.70
N ARG A 332 -9.99 -24.06 7.26
CA ARG A 332 -8.65 -23.53 6.96
C ARG A 332 -7.82 -24.61 6.26
N GLY A 333 -6.83 -24.19 5.47
CA GLY A 333 -5.89 -25.04 4.76
C GLY A 333 -4.57 -25.25 5.51
N ARG A 334 -3.57 -25.76 4.78
CA ARG A 334 -2.17 -25.84 5.18
C ARG A 334 -1.32 -25.11 4.15
N TYR A 335 -0.15 -24.65 4.55
CA TYR A 335 0.83 -24.07 3.66
C TYR A 335 1.71 -25.13 3.02
N SER A 336 2.18 -24.84 1.82
CA SER A 336 3.40 -25.34 1.23
C SER A 336 4.58 -24.72 1.95
N ALA A 337 5.33 -25.54 2.70
CA ALA A 337 6.53 -25.09 3.41
C ALA A 337 7.61 -24.52 2.47
N LYS A 338 7.59 -24.92 1.20
CA LYS A 338 8.52 -24.45 0.17
C LYS A 338 8.07 -23.12 -0.44
N HIS A 339 6.79 -22.99 -0.77
CA HIS A 339 6.31 -21.95 -1.67
C HIS A 339 5.53 -20.81 -0.97
N GLU A 340 4.92 -21.05 0.18
CA GLU A 340 3.99 -20.09 0.82
C GLU A 340 4.57 -19.48 2.10
N ARG A 341 5.89 -19.24 2.11
CA ARG A 341 6.60 -18.63 3.26
C ARG A 341 6.15 -17.19 3.51
N GLY A 342 5.90 -16.42 2.45
CA GLY A 342 5.38 -15.05 2.54
C GLY A 342 3.99 -15.01 3.19
N VAL A 343 3.06 -15.83 2.68
CA VAL A 343 1.70 -15.96 3.23
C VAL A 343 1.73 -16.39 4.70
N HIS A 344 2.55 -17.38 5.04
CA HIS A 344 2.73 -17.81 6.43
C HIS A 344 3.22 -16.68 7.34
N HIS A 345 4.20 -15.90 6.89
CA HIS A 345 4.73 -14.76 7.62
C HIS A 345 3.66 -13.67 7.83
N PHE A 346 2.91 -13.32 6.79
CA PHE A 346 1.78 -12.40 6.87
C PHE A 346 0.72 -12.84 7.87
N HIS A 347 0.31 -14.11 7.82
CA HIS A 347 -0.66 -14.65 8.77
C HIS A 347 -0.17 -14.61 10.21
N ARG A 348 1.14 -14.77 10.47
CA ARG A 348 1.72 -14.59 11.81
C ARG A 348 1.64 -13.12 12.25
N MET A 349 1.89 -12.16 11.37
CA MET A 349 1.71 -10.74 11.67
C MET A 349 0.25 -10.37 11.97
N ILE A 350 -0.70 -10.91 11.20
CA ILE A 350 -2.14 -10.66 11.40
C ILE A 350 -2.67 -11.30 12.69
N SER A 351 -2.19 -12.49 13.04
CA SER A 351 -2.68 -13.22 14.22
C SER A 351 -2.07 -12.75 15.54
N ASN A 352 -0.89 -12.12 15.48
CA ASN A 352 -0.19 -11.54 16.62
C ASN A 352 0.15 -10.06 16.32
N PRO A 353 -0.85 -9.18 16.20
CA PRO A 353 -0.60 -7.76 16.00
C PRO A 353 0.17 -7.20 17.19
N ARG A 354 1.17 -6.36 16.91
CA ARG A 354 2.02 -5.74 17.94
C ARG A 354 1.25 -4.73 18.78
#